data_AF-A0A940CQE8-F1
#
_entry.id   AF-A0A940CQE8-F1
#
_cell.length_a   1.000
_cell.length_b   1.000
_cell.length_c   1.000
_cell.angle_alpha   90.00
_cell.angle_beta   90.00
_cell.angle_gamma   90.00
#
_symmetry.space_group_name_H-M   'P 1'
#
loop_
_entity.id
_entity.type
_entity.pdbx_description
1 polymer ?
#
loop_
_entity_poly.entity_id
_entity_poly.type
_entity_poly.pdbx_seq_one_letter_code
_entity_poly.pdbx_strand_id
1 'polypeptide(L)' 'MADWINGPCFYVSCVDGDKFVLLAGPFRTHQEALDLVDKAAKLACKLDRKAAFYSFGTVKMADGHKQGILNKYLGV' A
#
# COMPACT_ATOMS: atom_id res chain seq x y z
N MET A 1 -13.88 -12.66 -1.84
CA MET A 1 -12.50 -12.25 -2.16
C MET A 1 -12.16 -12.86 -3.52
N ALA A 2 -11.65 -12.08 -4.48
CA ALA A 2 -11.43 -12.57 -5.83
C ALA A 2 -10.33 -13.63 -5.88
N ASP A 3 -10.39 -14.63 -6.74
CA ASP A 3 -9.45 -15.77 -6.73
C ASP A 3 -7.98 -15.37 -6.99
N TRP A 4 -7.76 -14.27 -7.71
CA TRP A 4 -6.44 -13.82 -8.15
C TRP A 4 -5.51 -13.33 -7.02
N ILE A 5 -6.05 -12.95 -5.85
CA ILE A 5 -5.23 -12.55 -4.69
C ILE A 5 -4.55 -13.74 -4.02
N ASN A 6 -4.81 -14.97 -4.43
CA ASN A 6 -4.00 -16.11 -4.00
C ASN A 6 -2.65 -16.21 -4.76
N GLY A 7 -2.40 -15.33 -5.74
CA GLY A 7 -1.15 -15.25 -6.49
C GLY A 7 -0.40 -13.93 -6.26
N PRO A 8 0.78 -13.78 -6.92
CA PRO A 8 1.63 -12.61 -6.73
C PRO A 8 0.91 -11.31 -7.03
N CYS A 9 1.05 -10.34 -6.13
CA CYS A 9 0.37 -9.05 -6.22
C CYS A 9 1.26 -7.90 -5.74
N PHE A 10 0.79 -6.68 -5.94
CA PHE A 10 1.51 -5.46 -5.60
C PHE A 10 0.75 -4.64 -4.57
N TYR A 11 1.49 -3.93 -3.75
CA TYR A 11 0.96 -3.02 -2.75
C TYR A 11 1.68 -1.68 -2.79
N VAL A 12 1.01 -0.64 -2.32
CA VAL A 12 1.68 0.54 -1.79
C VAL A 12 2.10 0.25 -0.36
N SER A 13 3.35 0.50 -0.03
CA SER A 13 3.91 0.30 1.30
C SER A 13 4.64 1.52 1.81
N CYS A 14 4.79 1.62 3.12
CA CYS A 14 5.73 2.56 3.74
C CYS A 14 6.64 1.85 4.75
N VAL A 15 7.79 2.48 5.01
CA VAL A 15 8.82 2.01 5.94
C VAL A 15 9.17 3.13 6.92
N ASP A 16 9.30 2.75 8.20
CA ASP A 16 9.77 3.57 9.31
C ASP A 16 10.80 2.75 10.11
N GLY A 17 12.10 2.97 9.81
CA GLY A 17 13.18 2.11 10.33
C GLY A 17 12.97 0.64 9.93
N ASP A 18 12.96 -0.25 10.92
CA ASP A 18 12.74 -1.70 10.72
C ASP A 18 11.27 -2.10 10.51
N LYS A 19 10.33 -1.14 10.58
CA LYS A 19 8.89 -1.42 10.44
C LYS A 19 8.45 -1.15 9.02
N PHE A 20 7.61 -2.04 8.48
CA PHE A 20 6.93 -1.85 7.20
C PHE A 20 5.42 -1.99 7.37
N VAL A 21 4.66 -1.26 6.54
CA VAL A 21 3.20 -1.30 6.53
C VAL A 21 2.67 -1.28 5.11
N LEU A 22 1.59 -2.04 4.85
CA LEU A 22 0.85 -2.03 3.60
C LEU A 22 -0.24 -0.95 3.65
N LEU A 23 -0.12 0.07 2.82
CA LEU A 23 -1.03 1.21 2.76
C LEU A 23 -2.21 0.95 1.82
N ALA A 24 -1.95 0.47 0.61
CA ALA A 24 -2.99 0.24 -0.39
C ALA A 24 -2.73 -1.06 -1.17
N GLY A 25 -3.80 -1.75 -1.56
CA GLY A 25 -3.76 -2.99 -2.34
C GLY A 25 -4.56 -4.12 -1.67
N PRO A 26 -4.47 -5.35 -2.19
CA PRO A 26 -3.60 -5.81 -3.28
C PRO A 26 -4.00 -5.25 -4.66
N PHE A 27 -3.02 -5.08 -5.54
CA PHE A 27 -3.17 -4.72 -6.94
C PHE A 27 -2.60 -5.80 -7.85
N ARG A 28 -3.14 -5.90 -9.06
CA ARG A 28 -2.72 -6.93 -10.04
C ARG A 28 -1.41 -6.55 -10.71
N THR A 29 -1.19 -5.26 -10.94
CA THR A 29 -0.02 -4.73 -11.63
C THR A 29 0.79 -3.80 -10.74
N HIS A 30 2.09 -3.71 -11.03
CA HIS A 30 2.98 -2.77 -10.33
C HIS A 30 2.59 -1.32 -10.58
N GLN A 31 2.12 -1.00 -11.80
CA GLN A 31 1.71 0.34 -12.19
C GLN A 31 0.51 0.83 -11.38
N GLU A 32 -0.52 -0.01 -11.16
CA GLU A 32 -1.66 0.34 -10.31
C GLU A 32 -1.23 0.76 -8.90
N ALA A 33 -0.23 0.08 -8.33
CA ALA A 33 0.33 0.45 -7.04
C ALA A 33 1.10 1.78 -7.13
N LEU A 34 1.95 1.96 -8.15
CA LEU A 34 2.74 3.19 -8.34
C LEU A 34 1.85 4.44 -8.48
N ASP A 35 0.75 4.34 -9.23
CA ASP A 35 -0.19 5.43 -9.46
C ASP A 35 -0.88 5.92 -8.16
N LEU A 36 -0.85 5.11 -7.10
CA LEU A 36 -1.44 5.40 -5.80
C LEU A 36 -0.44 5.83 -4.73
N VAL A 37 0.87 5.72 -4.97
CA VAL A 37 1.91 6.04 -3.96
C VAL A 37 1.77 7.49 -3.45
N ASP A 38 1.69 8.47 -4.35
CA ASP A 38 1.58 9.89 -3.97
C ASP A 38 0.30 10.17 -3.16
N LYS A 39 -0.83 9.61 -3.60
CA LYS A 39 -2.12 9.77 -2.90
C LYS A 39 -2.09 9.13 -1.52
N ALA A 40 -1.54 7.91 -1.42
CA ALA A 40 -1.40 7.20 -0.16
C ALA A 40 -0.46 7.93 0.82
N ALA A 41 0.66 8.48 0.33
CA ALA A 41 1.60 9.26 1.14
C ALA A 41 0.95 10.53 1.68
N LYS A 42 0.27 11.30 0.83
CA LYS A 42 -0.48 12.50 1.25
C LYS A 42 -1.54 12.18 2.29
N LEU A 43 -2.25 11.06 2.13
CA LEU A 43 -3.26 10.63 3.09
C LEU A 43 -2.62 10.16 4.41
N ALA A 44 -1.52 9.42 4.35
CA ALA A 44 -0.77 9.00 5.54
C ALA A 44 -0.31 10.23 6.35
N CYS A 45 0.25 11.25 5.70
CA CYS A 45 0.64 12.52 6.36
C CYS A 45 -0.53 13.27 6.99
N LYS A 46 -1.75 13.15 6.46
CA LYS A 46 -2.96 13.74 7.05
C LYS A 46 -3.43 13.00 8.30
N LEU A 47 -3.29 11.67 8.32
CA LEU A 47 -3.77 10.81 9.40
C LEU A 47 -2.75 10.65 10.53
N ASP A 48 -1.46 10.63 10.20
CA ASP A 48 -0.34 10.53 11.13
C ASP A 48 0.70 11.61 10.79
N ARG A 49 0.92 12.54 11.73
CA ARG A 49 1.91 13.61 11.58
C ARG A 49 3.33 13.08 11.41
N LYS A 50 3.64 11.89 11.95
CA LYS A 50 4.96 11.27 11.79
C LYS A 50 5.19 10.71 10.38
N ALA A 51 4.12 10.50 9.61
CA ALA A 51 4.24 9.93 8.28
C ALA A 51 5.03 10.80 7.29
N ALA A 52 5.23 12.08 7.61
CA ALA A 52 6.15 12.96 6.88
C ALA A 52 7.61 12.48 6.89
N PHE A 53 7.99 11.62 7.84
CA PHE A 53 9.35 11.05 7.95
C PHE A 53 9.45 9.62 7.39
N TYR A 54 8.33 9.01 6.97
CA TYR A 54 8.33 7.65 6.45
C TYR A 54 8.77 7.64 4.98
N SER A 55 9.34 6.50 4.55
CA SER A 55 9.65 6.26 3.14
C SER A 55 8.49 5.50 2.49
N PHE A 56 7.98 6.00 1.37
CA PHE A 56 6.85 5.42 0.65
C PHE A 56 7.29 4.78 -0.67
N GLY A 57 6.62 3.70 -1.06
CA GLY A 57 6.91 3.00 -2.30
C GLY A 57 5.96 1.86 -2.56
N THR A 58 6.46 0.84 -3.24
CA THR A 58 5.68 -0.35 -3.60
C THR A 58 6.43 -1.61 -3.23
N VAL A 59 5.68 -2.68 -2.97
CA VAL A 59 6.23 -4.00 -2.70
C VAL A 59 5.46 -5.05 -3.47
N LYS A 60 6.17 -6.09 -3.92
CA LYS A 60 5.57 -7.29 -4.49
C LYS A 60 5.46 -8.35 -3.39
N MET A 61 4.28 -8.93 -3.23
CA MET A 61 4.03 -10.02 -2.28
C MET A 61 3.70 -11.30 -3.06
N ALA A 62 3.93 -12.46 -2.42
CA ALA A 62 3.63 -13.77 -3.01
C ALA A 62 2.11 -14.00 -3.13
N ASP A 63 1.35 -13.41 -2.20
CA ASP A 63 -0.10 -13.48 -2.13
C ASP A 63 -0.67 -12.17 -1.55
N GLY A 64 -1.97 -12.00 -1.73
CA GLY A 64 -2.76 -10.82 -1.41
C GLY A 64 -3.67 -11.00 -0.21
N HIS A 65 -3.27 -11.78 0.80
CA HIS A 65 -4.15 -12.18 1.91
C HIS A 65 -4.61 -11.02 2.82
N LYS A 66 -3.97 -9.84 2.74
CA LYS A 66 -4.29 -8.68 3.58
C LYS A 66 -4.59 -7.44 2.73
N GLN A 67 -5.61 -6.68 3.11
CA GLN A 67 -5.88 -5.38 2.51
C GLN A 67 -4.97 -4.28 3.08
N GLY A 68 -4.64 -3.30 2.25
CA GLY A 68 -3.95 -2.09 2.69
C GLY A 68 -4.78 -1.31 3.71
N ILE A 69 -4.15 -0.73 4.73
CA ILE A 69 -4.86 -0.03 5.81
C ILE A 69 -5.60 1.23 5.34
N LEU A 70 -5.21 1.79 4.19
CA LEU A 70 -5.79 2.97 3.58
C LEU A 70 -6.79 2.66 2.45
N ASN A 71 -7.04 1.39 2.11
CA ASN A 71 -7.98 1.00 1.05
C ASN A 71 -9.34 1.72 1.16
N LYS A 72 -9.93 1.69 2.36
CA LYS A 72 -11.22 2.32 2.67
C LYS A 72 -11.26 3.84 2.43
N TYR A 73 -10.13 4.52 2.50
CA TYR A 73 -10.03 5.96 2.27
C TYR A 73 -9.69 6.30 0.81
N LEU A 74 -9.04 5.37 0.12
CA LEU A 74 -8.63 5.50 -1.29
C LEU A 74 -9.69 5.00 -2.27
N GLY A 75 -10.72 4.30 -1.77
CA GLY A 75 -11.79 3.76 -2.60
C GLY A 75 -11.36 2.55 -3.43
N VAL A 76 -10.42 1.76 -2.91
CA VAL A 76 -9.84 0.58 -3.56
C VAL A 76 -10.07 -0.71 -2.76
#